data_AF-A0A8D0LBC0-F1
#
_entry.id   AF-A0A8D0LBC0-F1
#
_cell.length_a   1.000
_cell.length_b   1.000
_cell.length_c   1.000
_cell.angle_alpha   90.00
_cell.angle_beta   90.00
_cell.angle_gamma   90.00
#
_symmetry.space_group_name_H-M   'P 1'
#
loop_
_entity.id
_entity.type
_entity.pdbx_description
1 polymer ?
#
loop_
_entity_poly.entity_id
_entity_poly.type
_entity_poly.pdbx_seq_one_letter_code
_entity_poly.pdbx_strand_id
1 'polypeptide(L)'
;MKTQVIQFSEERAFQGLKSKMLKIKAYKEEILSALGEFLEEHFPLPDKDEFVKKKNSSDDPTIQLVTLHEILENLINKLMDTPHDPYLIINSSFWPPYIELLLRYGIALRHPEDPNRIRLEAFHQLCDSSHLHFPFNILA
;
A
#
# COMPACT_ATOMS: atom_id res chain seq x y z
N MET A 1 50.67 -13.18 1.03
CA MET A 1 49.57 -14.18 0.85
C MET A 1 48.31 -13.87 1.67
N LYS A 2 48.38 -13.46 2.94
CA LYS A 2 47.16 -13.21 3.75
C LYS A 2 46.24 -12.09 3.20
N THR A 3 46.80 -11.01 2.64
CA THR A 3 46.03 -9.86 2.13
C THR A 3 45.21 -10.16 0.87
N GLN A 4 45.73 -10.97 -0.05
CA GLN A 4 45.02 -11.35 -1.30
C GLN A 4 43.82 -12.27 -1.04
N VAL A 5 43.92 -13.19 -0.06
CA VAL A 5 42.83 -14.13 0.27
C VAL A 5 41.64 -13.41 0.91
N ILE A 6 41.91 -12.37 1.72
CA ILE A 6 40.88 -11.54 2.35
C ILE A 6 40.14 -10.70 1.29
N GLN A 7 40.87 -10.05 0.39
CA GLN A 7 40.29 -9.26 -0.71
C GLN A 7 39.37 -10.10 -1.62
N PHE A 8 39.79 -11.30 -1.98
CA PHE A 8 38.98 -12.22 -2.79
C PHE A 8 37.72 -12.71 -2.07
N SER A 9 37.79 -12.86 -0.74
CA SER A 9 36.64 -13.21 0.10
C SER A 9 35.63 -12.07 0.19
N GLU A 10 36.09 -10.83 0.32
CA GLU A 10 35.26 -9.63 0.37
C GLU A 10 34.55 -9.37 -0.97
N GLU A 11 35.26 -9.51 -2.09
CA GLU A 11 34.67 -9.39 -3.43
C GLU A 11 33.55 -10.39 -3.66
N ARG A 12 33.76 -11.65 -3.27
CA ARG A 12 32.73 -12.70 -3.37
C ARG A 12 31.51 -12.36 -2.50
N ALA A 13 31.74 -11.90 -1.26
CA ALA A 13 30.65 -11.50 -0.37
C ALA A 13 29.86 -10.31 -0.94
N PHE A 14 30.54 -9.31 -1.49
CA PHE A 14 29.92 -8.15 -2.12
C PHE A 14 29.09 -8.52 -3.35
N GLN A 15 29.61 -9.38 -4.25
CA GLN A 15 28.85 -9.87 -5.40
C GLN A 15 27.63 -10.68 -4.96
N GLY A 16 27.77 -11.48 -3.90
CA GLY A 16 26.64 -12.20 -3.30
C GLY A 16 25.55 -11.26 -2.80
N LEU A 17 25.91 -10.20 -2.07
CA LEU A 17 24.96 -9.18 -1.60
C LEU A 17 24.29 -8.44 -2.76
N LYS A 18 25.07 -8.05 -3.78
CA LYS A 18 24.56 -7.40 -4.98
C LYS A 18 23.52 -8.27 -5.70
N SER A 19 23.80 -9.57 -5.86
CA SER A 19 22.87 -10.51 -6.46
C SER A 19 21.57 -10.65 -5.65
N LYS A 20 21.67 -10.75 -4.31
CA LYS A 20 20.50 -10.80 -3.43
C LYS A 20 19.66 -9.52 -3.54
N MET A 21 20.29 -8.35 -3.56
CA MET A 21 19.60 -7.07 -3.72
C MET A 21 18.83 -7.01 -5.04
N LEU A 22 19.45 -7.44 -6.16
CA LEU A 22 18.78 -7.47 -7.47
C LEU A 22 17.58 -8.41 -7.48
N LYS A 23 17.71 -9.60 -6.87
CA LYS A 23 16.58 -10.54 -6.75
C LYS A 23 15.41 -9.96 -5.95
N ILE A 24 15.69 -9.26 -4.84
CA ILE A 24 14.66 -8.62 -4.02
C ILE A 24 13.95 -7.51 -4.80
N LYS A 25 14.68 -6.72 -5.59
CA LYS A 25 14.09 -5.67 -6.44
C LYS A 25 13.15 -6.26 -7.49
N ALA A 26 13.61 -7.28 -8.23
CA ALA A 26 12.80 -7.95 -9.24
C ALA A 26 11.54 -8.59 -8.64
N TYR A 27 11.66 -9.27 -7.50
CA TYR A 27 10.53 -9.87 -6.81
C TYR A 27 9.51 -8.83 -6.31
N LYS A 28 9.99 -7.68 -5.81
CA LYS A 28 9.11 -6.55 -5.43
C LYS A 28 8.31 -6.05 -6.63
N GLU A 29 8.97 -5.83 -7.76
CA GLU A 29 8.33 -5.36 -8.99
C GLU A 29 7.27 -6.36 -9.48
N GLU A 30 7.61 -7.65 -9.52
CA GLU A 30 6.69 -8.73 -9.91
C GLU A 30 5.42 -8.75 -9.03
N ILE A 31 5.57 -8.67 -7.70
CA ILE A 31 4.42 -8.64 -6.79
C ILE A 31 3.55 -7.41 -7.01
N LEU A 32 4.15 -6.22 -7.11
CA LEU A 32 3.40 -4.98 -7.24
C LEU A 32 2.65 -4.92 -8.57
N SER A 33 3.27 -5.37 -9.65
CA SER A 33 2.61 -5.46 -10.96
C SER A 33 1.44 -6.45 -10.93
N ALA A 34 1.65 -7.66 -10.42
CA ALA A 34 0.58 -8.66 -10.33
C ALA A 34 -0.59 -8.19 -9.45
N LEU A 35 -0.31 -7.47 -8.36
CA LEU A 35 -1.33 -6.86 -7.52
C LEU A 35 -2.11 -5.77 -8.27
N GLY A 36 -1.41 -4.89 -8.99
CA GLY A 36 -2.04 -3.84 -9.80
C GLY A 36 -2.99 -4.42 -10.85
N GLU A 37 -2.50 -5.39 -11.63
CA GLU A 37 -3.31 -6.09 -12.65
C GLU A 37 -4.56 -6.74 -12.03
N PHE A 38 -4.42 -7.45 -10.90
CA PHE A 38 -5.53 -8.07 -10.19
C PHE A 38 -6.58 -7.05 -9.73
N LEU A 39 -6.15 -5.90 -9.21
CA LEU A 39 -7.05 -4.87 -8.70
C LEU A 39 -7.79 -4.15 -9.83
N GLU A 40 -7.14 -3.92 -10.96
CA GLU A 40 -7.76 -3.31 -12.14
C GLU A 40 -8.84 -4.23 -12.74
N GLU A 41 -8.60 -5.54 -12.77
CA GLU A 41 -9.56 -6.52 -13.30
C GLU A 41 -10.76 -6.75 -12.37
N HIS A 42 -10.52 -6.87 -11.06
CA HIS A 42 -11.56 -7.31 -10.11
C HIS A 42 -12.20 -6.20 -9.27
N PHE A 43 -11.57 -5.02 -9.21
CA PHE A 43 -12.07 -3.85 -8.49
C PHE A 43 -12.07 -2.60 -9.39
N PRO A 44 -12.80 -2.62 -10.52
CA PRO A 44 -12.95 -1.45 -11.37
C PRO A 44 -13.79 -0.38 -10.67
N LEU A 45 -13.51 0.89 -10.96
CA LEU A 45 -14.39 1.99 -10.57
C LEU A 45 -15.79 1.77 -11.17
N PRO A 46 -16.87 2.12 -10.46
CA PRO A 46 -18.20 1.91 -10.99
C PRO A 46 -18.45 2.92 -12.12
N ASP A 47 -19.32 2.52 -13.06
CA ASP A 47 -19.68 3.36 -14.18
C ASP A 47 -20.33 4.66 -13.69
N LYS A 48 -20.06 5.76 -14.41
CA LYS A 48 -20.50 7.12 -14.06
C LYS A 48 -22.00 7.17 -13.74
N ASP A 49 -22.82 6.34 -14.38
CA ASP A 49 -24.27 6.29 -14.23
C ASP A 49 -24.77 5.76 -12.86
N GLU A 50 -23.98 4.94 -12.15
CA GLU A 50 -24.34 4.50 -10.79
C GLU A 50 -24.14 5.61 -9.75
N PHE A 51 -23.23 6.54 -10.01
CA PHE A 51 -22.96 7.68 -9.12
C PHE A 51 -23.93 8.84 -9.29
N VAL A 52 -24.42 9.11 -10.51
CA VAL A 52 -25.32 10.26 -10.76
C VAL A 52 -26.64 10.10 -10.00
N LYS A 53 -27.11 8.87 -9.76
CA LYS A 53 -28.36 8.61 -9.03
C LYS A 53 -28.33 9.00 -7.54
N LYS A 54 -27.15 9.27 -6.95
CA LYS A 54 -27.01 9.69 -5.54
C LYS A 54 -26.63 11.16 -5.34
N LYS A 55 -26.29 11.91 -6.40
CA LYS A 55 -25.90 13.32 -6.30
C LYS A 55 -26.97 14.19 -6.97
N ASN A 56 -28.02 14.50 -6.23
CA ASN A 56 -28.96 15.55 -6.63
C ASN A 56 -28.18 16.87 -6.74
N SER A 57 -28.14 17.43 -7.95
CA SER A 57 -27.91 18.85 -8.26
C SER A 57 -26.62 19.50 -7.75
N SER A 58 -25.63 19.69 -8.63
CA SER A 58 -24.74 20.88 -8.69
C SER A 58 -23.62 20.64 -9.73
N ASP A 59 -23.35 21.65 -10.56
CA ASP A 59 -22.19 21.79 -11.45
C ASP A 59 -20.86 21.67 -10.68
N ASP A 60 -20.44 20.45 -10.37
CA ASP A 60 -19.13 20.15 -9.79
C ASP A 60 -18.21 19.71 -10.94
N PRO A 61 -16.92 20.12 -10.98
CA PRO A 61 -15.98 19.62 -11.97
C PRO A 61 -16.04 18.09 -11.96
N THR A 62 -15.89 17.44 -13.11
CA THR A 62 -15.79 15.98 -13.17
C THR A 62 -14.65 15.51 -12.26
N ILE A 63 -14.95 15.18 -11.01
CA ILE A 63 -13.99 14.67 -10.05
C ILE A 63 -13.56 13.31 -10.59
N GLN A 64 -12.30 13.23 -11.03
CA GLN A 64 -11.70 11.97 -11.43
C GLN A 64 -11.49 11.15 -10.15
N LEU A 65 -12.16 10.00 -10.09
CA LEU A 65 -12.02 9.07 -8.98
C LEU A 65 -10.70 8.32 -9.10
N VAL A 66 -10.08 8.05 -7.95
CA VAL A 66 -8.89 7.19 -7.87
C VAL A 66 -9.28 5.73 -7.70
N THR A 67 -8.60 4.86 -8.41
CA THR A 67 -8.76 3.40 -8.35
C THR A 67 -8.22 2.83 -7.04
N LEU A 68 -8.63 1.61 -6.69
CA LEU A 68 -8.10 0.92 -5.50
C LEU A 68 -6.58 0.67 -5.62
N HIS A 69 -6.10 0.38 -6.83
CA HIS A 69 -4.69 0.25 -7.15
C HIS A 69 -3.91 1.52 -6.78
N GLU A 70 -4.33 2.68 -7.28
CA GLU A 70 -3.68 3.96 -6.99
C GLU A 70 -3.71 4.31 -5.49
N ILE A 71 -4.80 3.99 -4.78
CA ILE A 71 -4.89 4.22 -3.34
C ILE A 71 -3.82 3.41 -2.60
N LEU A 72 -3.71 2.11 -2.91
CA LEU A 72 -2.75 1.21 -2.27
C LEU A 72 -1.30 1.57 -2.64
N GLU A 73 -1.03 1.90 -3.90
CA GLU A 73 0.28 2.36 -4.35
C GLU A 73 0.71 3.61 -3.56
N ASN A 74 -0.18 4.60 -3.44
CA ASN A 74 0.11 5.81 -2.69
C ASN A 74 0.36 5.54 -1.20
N LEU A 75 -0.39 4.63 -0.58
CA LEU A 75 -0.17 4.23 0.81
C LEU A 75 1.18 3.53 1.01
N ILE A 76 1.55 2.63 0.10
CA ILE A 76 2.85 1.94 0.13
C ILE A 76 3.99 2.95 -0.05
N ASN A 77 3.90 3.84 -1.04
CA ASN A 77 4.92 4.87 -1.28
C ASN A 77 5.03 5.80 -0.07
N LYS A 78 3.91 6.21 0.54
CA LYS A 78 3.91 7.05 1.74
C LYS A 78 4.63 6.39 2.92
N LEU A 79 4.42 5.09 3.13
CA LEU A 79 5.10 4.31 4.16
C LEU A 79 6.61 4.19 3.88
N MET A 80 7.00 3.96 2.62
CA MET A 80 8.39 3.74 2.24
C MET A 80 9.22 5.04 2.20
N ASP A 81 8.63 6.13 1.72
CA ASP A 81 9.33 7.40 1.48
C ASP A 81 9.28 8.31 2.71
N THR A 82 8.16 8.29 3.46
CA THR A 82 7.92 9.14 4.63
C THR A 82 7.44 8.31 5.83
N PRO A 83 8.25 7.36 6.36
CA PRO A 83 7.82 6.43 7.41
C PRO A 83 7.43 7.10 8.74
N HIS A 84 7.89 8.33 8.98
CA HIS A 84 7.56 9.10 10.19
C HIS A 84 6.20 9.81 10.10
N ASP A 85 5.65 9.97 8.90
CA ASP A 85 4.30 10.48 8.66
C ASP A 85 3.65 9.69 7.50
N PRO A 86 3.28 8.42 7.74
CA PRO A 86 2.81 7.51 6.69
C PRO A 86 1.34 7.75 6.30
N TYR A 87 0.76 8.91 6.64
CA TYR A 87 -0.65 9.19 6.46
C TYR A 87 -0.95 9.88 5.13
N LEU A 88 -1.99 9.39 4.47
CA LEU A 88 -2.60 9.95 3.28
C LEU A 88 -3.90 10.65 3.65
N ILE A 89 -4.17 11.81 3.04
CA ILE A 89 -5.40 12.59 3.24
C ILE A 89 -6.46 12.14 2.23
N ILE A 90 -7.59 11.66 2.74
CA ILE A 90 -8.78 11.31 1.96
C ILE A 90 -9.45 12.62 1.51
N ASN A 91 -9.66 12.74 0.21
CA ASN A 91 -10.38 13.85 -0.41
C ASN A 91 -11.54 13.32 -1.27
N SER A 92 -12.22 14.21 -1.99
CA SER A 92 -13.41 13.87 -2.78
C SER A 92 -13.16 12.93 -3.97
N SER A 93 -11.90 12.75 -4.41
CA SER A 93 -11.54 11.78 -5.45
C SER A 93 -11.53 10.33 -4.96
N PHE A 94 -11.51 10.10 -3.64
CA PHE A 94 -11.48 8.74 -3.10
C PHE A 94 -12.89 8.16 -3.09
N TRP A 95 -13.06 6.99 -3.72
CA TRP A 95 -14.33 6.30 -3.67
C TRP A 95 -14.57 5.70 -2.27
N PRO A 96 -15.64 6.08 -1.55
CA PRO A 96 -15.83 5.63 -0.17
C PRO A 96 -15.83 4.11 0.04
N PRO A 97 -16.43 3.27 -0.83
CA PRO A 97 -16.36 1.82 -0.71
C PRO A 97 -14.93 1.25 -0.67
N TYR A 98 -13.98 1.84 -1.38
CA TYR A 98 -12.58 1.42 -1.35
C TYR A 98 -11.91 1.79 -0.04
N ILE A 99 -12.16 2.99 0.47
CA ILE A 99 -11.68 3.39 1.80
C ILE A 99 -12.25 2.46 2.87
N GLU A 100 -13.55 2.19 2.83
CA GLU A 100 -14.20 1.32 3.82
C GLU A 100 -13.73 -0.13 3.72
N LEU A 101 -13.47 -0.65 2.52
CA LEU A 101 -12.87 -1.97 2.33
C LEU A 101 -11.51 -2.05 3.03
N LEU A 102 -10.62 -1.09 2.75
CA LEU A 102 -9.28 -1.07 3.34
C LEU A 102 -9.32 -1.02 4.87
N LEU A 103 -10.23 -0.23 5.44
CA LEU A 103 -10.38 -0.09 6.88
C LEU A 103 -11.02 -1.32 7.53
N ARG A 104 -12.10 -1.85 6.94
CA ARG A 104 -12.86 -2.98 7.49
C ARG A 104 -12.02 -4.26 7.53
N TYR A 105 -11.16 -4.47 6.53
CA TYR A 105 -10.28 -5.64 6.48
C TYR A 105 -8.93 -5.42 7.15
N GLY A 106 -8.74 -4.29 7.86
CA GLY A 106 -7.51 -4.01 8.60
C GLY A 106 -6.28 -3.83 7.72
N ILE A 107 -6.47 -3.45 6.45
CA ILE A 107 -5.38 -3.15 5.52
C ILE A 107 -4.84 -1.75 5.79
N ALA A 108 -5.74 -0.82 6.11
CA ALA A 108 -5.42 0.54 6.50
C ALA A 108 -6.02 0.89 7.86
N LEU A 109 -5.45 1.88 8.52
CA LEU A 109 -5.91 2.44 9.79
C LEU A 109 -6.15 3.94 9.66
N ARG A 110 -7.19 4.46 10.32
CA ARG A 110 -7.43 5.90 10.43
C ARG A 110 -6.46 6.54 11.42
N HIS A 111 -6.11 7.80 11.20
CA HIS A 111 -5.39 8.61 12.17
C HIS A 111 -6.25 8.79 13.43
N PRO A 112 -5.69 8.66 14.65
CA PRO A 112 -6.46 8.72 15.89
C PRO A 112 -7.17 10.07 16.10
N GLU A 113 -6.59 11.15 15.59
CA GLU A 113 -7.10 12.52 15.77
C GLU A 113 -7.74 13.12 14.51
N ASP A 114 -7.53 12.49 13.34
CA ASP A 114 -8.01 13.03 12.05
C ASP A 114 -8.67 11.92 11.22
N PRO A 115 -10.01 11.84 11.19
CA PRO A 115 -10.70 10.77 10.48
C PRO A 115 -10.48 10.81 8.96
N ASN A 116 -10.04 11.93 8.40
CA ASN A 116 -9.75 12.08 6.98
C ASN A 116 -8.34 11.62 6.62
N ARG A 117 -7.54 11.14 7.58
CA ARG A 117 -6.20 10.61 7.32
C ARG A 117 -6.16 9.11 7.54
N ILE A 118 -5.58 8.38 6.61
CA ILE A 118 -5.38 6.93 6.69
C ILE A 118 -3.93 6.56 6.40
N ARG A 119 -3.45 5.47 7.00
CA ARG A 119 -2.14 4.88 6.70
C ARG A 119 -2.26 3.38 6.52
N LEU A 120 -1.28 2.78 5.85
CA LEU A 120 -1.19 1.32 5.78
C LEU A 120 -0.96 0.72 7.18
N GLU A 121 -1.49 -0.47 7.42
CA GLU A 121 -1.12 -1.29 8.57
C GLU A 121 0.38 -1.60 8.52
N ALA A 122 1.03 -1.61 9.69
CA ALA A 122 2.47 -1.82 9.81
C ALA A 122 2.80 -3.32 9.74
N PHE A 123 2.54 -3.97 8.60
CA PHE A 123 2.70 -5.42 8.42
C PHE A 123 4.11 -5.92 8.78
N HIS A 124 5.14 -5.09 8.61
CA HIS A 124 6.52 -5.44 8.98
C HIS A 124 6.71 -5.62 10.50
N GLN A 125 5.93 -4.94 11.35
CA GLN A 125 5.99 -5.08 12.81
C GLN A 125 5.29 -6.35 13.31
N LEU A 126 4.37 -6.91 12.51
CA LEU A 126 3.68 -8.15 12.84
C LEU A 126 4.60 -9.37 12.75
N CYS A 127 5.58 -9.36 11.83
CA CYS A 127 6.56 -10.47 11.71
C CYS A 127 7.53 -10.57 12.89
N ASP A 128 7.85 -9.44 13.55
CA ASP A 128 8.70 -9.43 14.76
C ASP A 128 7.92 -9.79 16.04
N SER A 129 6.60 -9.66 15.99
CA SER A 129 5.70 -9.88 17.11
C SER A 129 5.15 -11.31 17.08
N SER A 130 5.90 -12.28 17.62
CA SER A 130 5.44 -13.66 17.84
C SER A 130 4.23 -13.80 18.79
N HIS A 131 3.72 -12.69 19.32
CA HIS A 131 2.52 -12.65 20.15
C HIS A 131 1.75 -11.34 19.93
N LEU A 132 0.90 -11.25 18.89
CA LEU A 132 -0.30 -10.42 18.96
C LEU A 132 -1.47 -11.05 18.21
N HIS A 133 -2.54 -11.27 18.96
CA HIS A 133 -3.88 -11.63 18.53
C HIS A 133 -4.35 -10.58 17.53
N PHE A 134 -4.64 -10.97 16.29
CA PHE A 134 -5.37 -10.10 15.35
C PHE A 134 -6.65 -9.64 16.06
N PRO A 135 -6.89 -8.34 16.28
CA PRO A 135 -8.18 -7.87 16.73
C PRO A 135 -9.07 -7.79 15.49
N PHE A 136 -9.44 -8.93 14.92
CA PHE A 136 -10.63 -9.01 14.08
C PHE A 136 -11.86 -8.86 14.99
N ASN A 137 -12.04 -7.68 15.59
CA ASN A 137 -13.33 -7.29 16.15
C ASN A 137 -14.22 -6.87 14.98
N ILE A 138 -14.66 -7.87 14.22
CA ILE A 138 -15.88 -7.77 13.41
C ILE A 138 -17.02 -7.86 14.43
N LEU A 139 -17.48 -6.72 14.92
CA LEU A 139 -18.79 -6.65 15.55
C LEU A 139 -19.82 -6.36 14.46
N ALA A 140 -20.77 -7.30 14.38
CA ALA A 140 -21.97 -7.33 13.57
C ALA A 140 -22.94 -6.19 13.90
#